data_AF-A0A5N8VVU2-F1
#
_entry.id   AF-A0A5N8VVU2-F1
#
_cell.length_a   1.000
_cell.length_b   1.000
_cell.length_c   1.000
_cell.angle_alpha   90.00
_cell.angle_beta   90.00
_cell.angle_gamma   90.00
#
_symmetry.space_group_name_H-M   'P 1'
#
loop_
_entity.id
_entity.type
_entity.pdbx_description
1 polymer ?
#
loop_
_entity_poly.entity_id
_entity_poly.type
_entity_poly.pdbx_seq_one_letter_code
_entity_poly.pdbx_strand_id
1 'polypeptide(L)'
;MVDDEELERLRAEAASREYAPMARLARALYENGLPAEHVLHECYGVGFPREFFVIADADPYGTDLLAMWTNQPWQMAVPLDRGGPAARADTLEPMERRFHDMDSDLLPLLYLVRPGIDTEDHGVVLCYRLTELAAGRPMIFGARRETTSRDEVARRGDSLLAVLRAHHAGYLHELEEELENWEGKGEYDTVDEDEVEDVRALVERLEAFQDASA
;
A
#
# COMPACT_ATOMS: atom_id res chain seq x y z
N MET A 1 -5.54 -29.02 3.02
CA MET A 1 -4.15 -29.36 2.71
C MET A 1 -4.10 -29.68 1.23
N VAL A 2 -3.47 -28.79 0.48
CA VAL A 2 -3.24 -28.93 -0.97
C VAL A 2 -1.94 -29.71 -1.14
N ASP A 3 -1.89 -30.67 -2.07
CA ASP A 3 -0.68 -31.47 -2.27
C ASP A 3 0.45 -30.68 -2.96
N ASP A 4 1.67 -31.23 -2.89
CA ASP A 4 2.88 -30.54 -3.37
C ASP A 4 2.88 -30.33 -4.90
N GLU A 5 2.29 -31.24 -5.67
CA GLU A 5 2.23 -31.13 -7.14
C GLU A 5 1.31 -29.98 -7.57
N GLU A 6 0.17 -29.85 -6.89
CA GLU A 6 -0.76 -28.73 -7.09
C GLU A 6 -0.14 -27.39 -6.64
N LEU A 7 0.61 -27.36 -5.53
CA LEU A 7 1.32 -26.15 -5.11
C LEU A 7 2.38 -25.73 -6.13
N GLU A 8 3.16 -26.65 -6.68
CA GLU A 8 4.13 -26.34 -7.74
C GLU A 8 3.45 -25.80 -9.00
N ARG A 9 2.30 -26.37 -9.37
CA ARG A 9 1.48 -25.87 -10.48
C ARG A 9 1.01 -24.44 -10.22
N LEU A 10 0.53 -24.16 -9.01
CA LEU A 10 0.08 -22.81 -8.62
C LEU A 10 1.24 -21.80 -8.58
N ARG A 11 2.43 -22.19 -8.12
CA ARG A 11 3.64 -21.36 -8.17
C ARG A 11 4.00 -21.00 -9.62
N ALA A 12 3.95 -21.98 -10.53
CA ALA A 12 4.22 -21.74 -11.95
C ALA A 12 3.19 -20.79 -12.59
N GLU A 13 1.92 -20.91 -12.25
CA GLU A 13 0.88 -19.97 -12.71
C GLU A 13 1.07 -18.56 -12.13
N ALA A 14 1.43 -18.45 -10.86
CA ALA A 14 1.63 -17.20 -10.14
C ALA A 14 2.88 -16.43 -10.58
N ALA A 15 3.78 -17.05 -11.33
CA ALA A 15 4.99 -16.41 -11.86
C ALA A 15 4.69 -15.17 -12.74
N SER A 16 3.48 -15.07 -13.33
CA SER A 16 3.03 -13.88 -14.07
C SER A 16 2.72 -12.67 -13.19
N ARG A 17 2.56 -12.88 -11.87
CA ARG A 17 2.11 -11.89 -10.87
C ARG A 17 0.78 -11.22 -11.17
N GLU A 18 -0.01 -11.78 -12.07
CA GLU A 18 -1.41 -11.41 -12.21
C GLU A 18 -2.16 -11.73 -10.91
N TYR A 19 -3.16 -10.92 -10.59
CA TYR A 19 -3.86 -11.02 -9.31
C TYR A 19 -4.49 -12.40 -9.10
N ALA A 20 -5.23 -12.91 -10.09
CA ALA A 20 -6.01 -14.14 -9.91
C ALA A 20 -5.12 -15.39 -9.65
N PRO A 21 -4.04 -15.64 -10.41
CA PRO A 21 -3.05 -16.67 -10.07
C PRO A 21 -2.44 -16.49 -8.67
N MET A 22 -2.03 -15.27 -8.32
CA MET A 22 -1.45 -14.96 -7.01
C MET A 22 -2.42 -15.23 -5.86
N ALA A 23 -3.68 -14.82 -6.00
CA ALA A 23 -4.73 -15.05 -5.01
C ALA A 23 -5.01 -16.54 -4.79
N ARG A 24 -4.98 -17.35 -5.87
CA ARG A 24 -5.12 -18.81 -5.78
C ARG A 24 -3.96 -19.44 -5.04
N LEU A 25 -2.72 -19.04 -5.37
CA LEU A 25 -1.54 -19.51 -4.66
C LEU A 25 -1.61 -19.13 -3.17
N ALA A 26 -1.83 -17.86 -2.85
CA ALA A 26 -1.92 -17.39 -1.46
C ALA A 26 -2.98 -18.14 -0.65
N ARG A 27 -4.17 -18.35 -1.23
CA ARG A 27 -5.24 -19.15 -0.61
C ARG A 27 -4.79 -20.59 -0.34
N ALA A 28 -4.18 -21.27 -1.32
CA ALA A 28 -3.69 -22.63 -1.15
C ALA A 28 -2.60 -22.73 -0.07
N LEU A 29 -1.74 -21.72 0.05
CA LEU A 29 -0.71 -21.65 1.09
C LEU A 29 -1.35 -21.49 2.49
N TYR A 30 -2.35 -20.62 2.64
CA TYR A 30 -3.11 -20.54 3.89
C TYR A 30 -3.89 -21.82 4.21
N GLU A 31 -4.44 -22.53 3.22
CA GLU A 31 -5.10 -23.84 3.41
C GLU A 31 -4.14 -24.94 3.88
N ASN A 32 -2.83 -24.72 3.71
CA ASN A 32 -1.76 -25.53 4.27
C ASN A 32 -1.24 -25.00 5.62
N GLY A 33 -1.87 -23.96 6.19
CA GLY A 33 -1.58 -23.43 7.51
C GLY A 33 -0.37 -22.50 7.56
N LEU A 34 0.10 -21.99 6.42
CA LEU A 34 1.18 -21.01 6.41
C LEU A 34 0.67 -19.66 6.94
N PRO A 35 1.46 -18.96 7.79
CA PRO A 35 1.12 -17.61 8.22
C PRO A 35 1.43 -16.59 7.11
N ALA A 36 0.90 -15.37 7.26
CA ALA A 36 0.95 -14.34 6.22
C ALA A 36 2.37 -14.02 5.74
N GLU A 37 3.36 -14.03 6.64
CA GLU A 37 4.76 -13.76 6.30
C GLU A 37 5.32 -14.80 5.32
N HIS A 38 5.00 -16.08 5.54
CA HIS A 38 5.43 -17.16 4.67
C HIS A 38 4.62 -17.18 3.37
N VAL A 39 3.32 -16.84 3.43
CA VAL A 39 2.49 -16.71 2.22
C VAL A 39 3.07 -15.64 1.28
N LEU A 40 3.39 -14.45 1.79
CA LEU A 40 4.00 -13.41 0.97
C LEU A 40 5.40 -13.79 0.46
N HIS A 41 6.19 -14.48 1.29
CA HIS A 41 7.49 -14.98 0.85
C HIS A 41 7.39 -15.93 -0.33
N GLU A 42 6.47 -16.89 -0.28
CA GLU A 42 6.21 -17.84 -1.37
C GLU A 42 5.64 -17.15 -2.62
N CYS A 43 4.78 -16.15 -2.44
CA CYS A 43 4.18 -15.40 -3.53
C CYS A 43 5.18 -14.49 -4.28
N TYR A 44 6.09 -13.82 -3.56
CA TYR A 44 6.96 -12.79 -4.14
C TYR A 44 8.45 -13.17 -4.16
N GLY A 45 8.83 -14.27 -3.53
CA GLY A 45 10.21 -14.73 -3.38
C GLY A 45 11.06 -13.89 -2.41
N VAL A 46 10.43 -13.00 -1.64
CA VAL A 46 11.11 -12.03 -0.75
C VAL A 46 10.36 -11.86 0.56
N GLY A 47 11.09 -11.54 1.64
CA GLY A 47 10.47 -11.15 2.90
C GLY A 47 9.94 -9.71 2.85
N PHE A 48 8.86 -9.45 3.60
CA PHE A 48 8.28 -8.12 3.76
C PHE A 48 8.69 -7.53 5.12
N PRO A 49 8.81 -6.19 5.24
CA PRO A 49 9.16 -5.55 6.50
C PRO A 49 8.01 -5.65 7.51
N ARG A 50 8.33 -5.60 8.81
CA ARG A 50 7.32 -5.69 9.89
C ARG A 50 6.22 -4.63 9.78
N GLU A 51 6.57 -3.41 9.37
CA GLU A 51 5.59 -2.33 9.16
C GLU A 51 4.48 -2.71 8.18
N PHE A 52 4.77 -3.55 7.19
CA PHE A 52 3.78 -4.05 6.25
C PHE A 52 2.68 -4.83 6.97
N PHE A 53 3.06 -5.74 7.88
CA PHE A 53 2.13 -6.60 8.61
C PHE A 53 1.35 -5.81 9.67
N VAL A 54 1.96 -4.80 10.30
CA VAL A 54 1.24 -3.87 11.20
C VAL A 54 0.09 -3.18 10.46
N ILE A 55 0.34 -2.70 9.25
CA ILE A 55 -0.70 -2.07 8.42
C ILE A 55 -1.73 -3.11 7.97
N ALA A 56 -1.28 -4.27 7.48
CA ALA A 56 -2.17 -5.32 6.99
C ALA A 56 -3.13 -5.83 8.09
N ASP A 57 -2.63 -5.99 9.32
CA ASP A 57 -3.42 -6.43 10.46
C ASP A 57 -4.51 -5.42 10.84
N ALA A 58 -4.21 -4.13 10.71
CA ALA A 58 -5.13 -3.03 10.95
C ALA A 58 -6.23 -2.86 9.88
N ASP A 59 -6.27 -3.73 8.87
CA ASP A 59 -7.15 -3.65 7.71
C ASP A 59 -6.97 -2.31 6.95
N PRO A 60 -6.00 -2.22 6.02
CA PRO A 60 -5.65 -0.96 5.37
C PRO A 60 -6.86 -0.26 4.74
N TYR A 61 -7.79 -1.03 4.16
CA TYR A 61 -8.97 -0.50 3.48
C TYR A 61 -9.99 0.15 4.43
N GLY A 62 -9.89 -0.10 5.74
CA GLY A 62 -10.72 0.51 6.79
C GLY A 62 -9.99 1.54 7.65
N THR A 63 -8.75 1.93 7.31
CA THR A 63 -7.94 2.82 8.16
C THR A 63 -8.22 4.32 7.99
N ASP A 64 -9.02 4.72 6.99
CA ASP A 64 -9.28 6.11 6.59
C ASP A 64 -8.02 6.98 6.39
N LEU A 65 -6.85 6.35 6.27
CA LEU A 65 -5.62 7.05 5.93
C LEU A 65 -5.80 7.73 4.57
N LEU A 66 -5.07 8.84 4.36
CA LEU A 66 -5.05 9.63 3.13
C LEU A 66 -4.31 8.88 2.01
N ALA A 67 -4.77 7.67 1.74
CA ALA A 67 -4.22 6.72 0.80
C ALA A 67 -5.31 5.78 0.27
N MET A 68 -5.22 5.44 -1.01
CA MET A 68 -5.96 4.31 -1.58
C MET A 68 -5.01 3.11 -1.66
N TRP A 69 -5.44 1.95 -1.21
CA TRP A 69 -4.59 0.75 -1.15
C TRP A 69 -4.75 -0.10 -2.39
N THR A 70 -3.66 -0.67 -2.90
CA THR A 70 -3.67 -1.57 -4.06
C THR A 70 -4.26 -2.94 -3.70
N ASN A 71 -4.49 -3.82 -4.67
CA ASN A 71 -4.91 -5.20 -4.38
C ASN A 71 -3.74 -6.01 -3.85
N GLN A 72 -2.63 -6.00 -4.58
CA GLN A 72 -1.40 -6.65 -4.22
C GLN A 72 -0.44 -5.64 -3.58
N PRO A 73 0.28 -6.02 -2.52
CA PRO A 73 0.29 -7.33 -1.85
C PRO A 73 -0.79 -7.50 -0.76
N TRP A 74 -1.58 -6.48 -0.45
CA TRP A 74 -2.46 -6.43 0.73
C TRP A 74 -3.46 -7.58 0.81
N GLN A 75 -4.18 -7.87 -0.27
CA GLN A 75 -5.12 -8.99 -0.33
C GLN A 75 -4.42 -10.35 -0.14
N MET A 76 -3.15 -10.47 -0.51
CA MET A 76 -2.39 -11.71 -0.33
C MET A 76 -2.02 -11.94 1.13
N ALA A 77 -2.04 -10.89 1.95
CA ALA A 77 -1.74 -10.94 3.37
C ALA A 77 -2.97 -11.25 4.24
N VAL A 78 -4.18 -11.30 3.67
CA VAL A 78 -5.43 -11.56 4.40
C VAL A 78 -5.60 -13.08 4.62
N PRO A 79 -5.58 -13.57 5.87
CA PRO A 79 -5.76 -15.01 6.15
C PRO A 79 -7.21 -15.46 5.97
N LEU A 80 -7.43 -16.78 5.84
CA LEU A 80 -8.75 -17.36 5.49
C LEU A 80 -9.86 -17.08 6.50
N ASP A 81 -9.53 -17.03 7.79
CA ASP A 81 -10.46 -16.71 8.87
C ASP A 81 -10.90 -15.24 8.87
N ARG A 82 -10.17 -14.36 8.17
CA ARG A 82 -10.53 -12.97 7.88
C ARG A 82 -11.15 -12.76 6.50
N GLY A 83 -11.54 -13.84 5.81
CA GLY A 83 -12.12 -13.80 4.45
C GLY A 83 -11.15 -14.25 3.35
N GLY A 84 -9.86 -14.39 3.68
CA GLY A 84 -8.81 -14.82 2.77
C GLY A 84 -8.50 -13.80 1.69
N PRO A 85 -7.56 -14.14 0.79
CA PRO A 85 -7.38 -13.37 -0.43
C PRO A 85 -8.68 -13.36 -1.22
N ALA A 86 -9.16 -12.17 -1.61
CA ALA A 86 -10.35 -12.05 -2.42
C ALA A 86 -10.16 -12.77 -3.77
N ALA A 87 -11.19 -13.47 -4.26
CA ALA A 87 -11.08 -14.26 -5.49
C ALA A 87 -10.93 -13.41 -6.76
N ARG A 88 -11.25 -12.12 -6.69
CA ARG A 88 -11.15 -11.14 -7.78
C ARG A 88 -10.52 -9.87 -7.25
N ALA A 89 -9.73 -9.24 -8.09
CA ALA A 89 -9.21 -7.90 -7.83
C ALA A 89 -10.34 -6.88 -7.88
N ASP A 90 -10.10 -5.73 -7.27
CA ASP A 90 -10.92 -4.54 -7.42
C ASP A 90 -10.61 -3.80 -8.74
N THR A 91 -11.04 -2.54 -8.83
CA THR A 91 -10.86 -1.69 -10.01
C THR A 91 -9.42 -1.22 -10.26
N LEU A 92 -8.49 -1.46 -9.35
CA LEU A 92 -7.09 -1.03 -9.43
C LEU A 92 -6.18 -2.02 -10.16
N GLU A 93 -6.66 -3.23 -10.48
CA GLU A 93 -5.89 -4.25 -11.21
C GLU A 93 -5.24 -3.73 -12.52
N PRO A 94 -5.93 -2.95 -13.38
CA PRO A 94 -5.31 -2.45 -14.60
C PRO A 94 -4.11 -1.52 -14.33
N MET A 95 -4.14 -0.78 -13.23
CA MET A 95 -3.04 0.09 -12.79
C MET A 95 -1.85 -0.74 -12.34
N GLU A 96 -2.08 -1.73 -11.46
CA GLU A 96 -1.03 -2.62 -10.96
C GLU A 96 -0.32 -3.34 -12.11
N ARG A 97 -1.10 -3.82 -13.09
CA ARG A 97 -0.58 -4.46 -14.29
C ARG A 97 0.30 -3.53 -15.11
N ARG A 98 -0.12 -2.27 -15.31
CA ARG A 98 0.71 -1.28 -16.01
C ARG A 98 2.04 -1.06 -15.29
N PHE A 99 2.04 -0.95 -13.97
CA PHE A 99 3.28 -0.79 -13.20
C PHE A 99 4.19 -2.01 -13.34
N HIS A 100 3.61 -3.20 -13.32
CA HIS A 100 4.34 -4.44 -13.55
C HIS A 100 4.94 -4.52 -14.97
N ASP A 101 4.16 -4.18 -16.00
CA ASP A 101 4.60 -4.16 -17.41
C ASP A 101 5.71 -3.13 -17.63
N MET A 102 5.64 -1.99 -16.93
CA MET A 102 6.64 -0.93 -16.98
C MET A 102 7.96 -1.32 -16.29
N ASP A 103 7.89 -1.87 -15.09
CA ASP A 103 9.04 -2.37 -14.33
C ASP A 103 8.61 -3.56 -13.47
N SER A 104 8.95 -4.77 -13.91
CA SER A 104 8.58 -6.00 -13.21
C SER A 104 9.18 -6.12 -11.81
N ASP A 105 10.11 -5.24 -11.43
CA ASP A 105 10.66 -5.16 -10.08
C ASP A 105 9.75 -4.38 -9.11
N LEU A 106 8.81 -3.58 -9.63
CA LEU A 106 7.91 -2.78 -8.79
C LEU A 106 6.75 -3.60 -8.27
N LEU A 107 6.46 -3.38 -6.99
CA LEU A 107 5.25 -3.85 -6.34
C LEU A 107 4.51 -2.62 -5.79
N PRO A 108 3.47 -2.13 -6.49
CA PRO A 108 2.61 -1.05 -6.00
C PRO A 108 2.00 -1.38 -4.64
N LEU A 109 1.90 -0.38 -3.77
CA LEU A 109 1.37 -0.52 -2.41
C LEU A 109 0.15 0.37 -2.19
N LEU A 110 0.24 1.64 -2.57
CA LEU A 110 -0.84 2.59 -2.36
C LEU A 110 -0.67 3.81 -3.26
N TYR A 111 -1.73 4.59 -3.35
CA TYR A 111 -1.73 5.93 -3.94
C TYR A 111 -1.89 6.92 -2.80
N LEU A 112 -1.04 7.94 -2.75
CA LEU A 112 -1.27 9.05 -1.84
C LEU A 112 -2.49 9.84 -2.32
N VAL A 113 -3.44 10.06 -1.41
CA VAL A 113 -4.61 10.90 -1.65
C VAL A 113 -4.40 12.19 -0.88
N ARG A 114 -4.85 13.29 -1.47
CA ARG A 114 -4.98 14.56 -0.75
C ARG A 114 -6.35 15.14 -1.07
N PRO A 115 -7.20 15.40 -0.06
CA PRO A 115 -8.49 16.05 -0.29
C PRO A 115 -8.29 17.39 -1.03
N GLY A 116 -9.23 17.72 -1.92
CA GLY A 116 -9.17 18.94 -2.73
C GLY A 116 -8.18 18.91 -3.91
N ILE A 117 -7.33 17.88 -4.03
CA ILE A 117 -6.43 17.71 -5.18
C ILE A 117 -6.92 16.59 -6.09
N ASP A 118 -6.95 16.85 -7.39
CA ASP A 118 -7.23 15.80 -8.37
C ASP A 118 -6.12 14.74 -8.37
N THR A 119 -6.49 13.53 -7.96
CA THR A 119 -5.58 12.38 -7.90
C THR A 119 -5.14 11.89 -9.27
N GLU A 120 -5.83 12.26 -10.35
CA GLU A 120 -5.43 11.92 -11.72
C GLU A 120 -4.17 12.70 -12.15
N ASP A 121 -4.06 13.97 -11.77
CA ASP A 121 -2.95 14.84 -12.15
C ASP A 121 -1.72 14.75 -11.22
N HIS A 122 -1.93 14.38 -9.95
CA HIS A 122 -0.90 14.44 -8.90
C HIS A 122 -0.70 13.15 -8.11
N GLY A 123 -1.43 12.07 -8.43
CA GLY A 123 -1.37 10.80 -7.72
C GLY A 123 0.02 10.16 -7.79
N VAL A 124 0.69 10.07 -6.64
CA VAL A 124 1.94 9.31 -6.50
C VAL A 124 1.60 7.91 -6.01
N VAL A 125 1.97 6.90 -6.79
CA VAL A 125 1.92 5.49 -6.41
C VAL A 125 3.19 5.18 -5.64
N LEU A 126 3.08 4.73 -4.39
CA LEU A 126 4.19 4.20 -3.62
C LEU A 126 4.36 2.72 -3.91
N CYS A 127 5.60 2.30 -4.11
CA CYS A 127 5.96 0.94 -4.47
C CYS A 127 7.13 0.44 -3.62
N TYR A 128 7.19 -0.86 -3.38
CA TYR A 128 8.47 -1.53 -3.14
C TYR A 128 9.17 -1.85 -4.45
N ARG A 129 10.48 -2.09 -4.37
CA ARG A 129 11.24 -2.86 -5.35
C ARG A 129 11.57 -4.23 -4.77
N LEU A 130 11.24 -5.30 -5.48
CA LEU A 130 11.45 -6.66 -4.99
C LEU A 130 12.94 -7.00 -4.86
N THR A 131 13.79 -6.51 -5.76
CA THR A 131 15.25 -6.66 -5.66
C THR A 131 15.83 -5.98 -4.43
N GLU A 132 15.26 -4.85 -4.01
CA GLU A 132 15.66 -4.15 -2.79
C GLU A 132 15.18 -4.89 -1.54
N LEU A 133 13.93 -5.39 -1.54
CA LEU A 133 13.42 -6.26 -0.49
C LEU A 133 14.24 -7.56 -0.34
N ALA A 134 14.60 -8.20 -1.45
CA ALA A 134 15.46 -9.38 -1.46
C ALA A 134 16.83 -9.11 -0.81
N ALA A 135 17.31 -7.87 -0.92
CA ALA A 135 18.55 -7.43 -0.31
C ALA A 135 18.38 -6.88 1.12
N GLY A 136 17.20 -7.04 1.73
CA GLY A 136 16.89 -6.59 3.08
C GLY A 136 16.74 -5.07 3.22
N ARG A 137 16.44 -4.36 2.13
CA ARG A 137 16.29 -2.90 2.10
C ARG A 137 14.84 -2.53 1.75
N PRO A 138 13.97 -2.24 2.75
CA PRO A 138 12.56 -1.92 2.53
C PRO A 138 12.35 -0.47 2.05
N MET A 139 13.11 -0.05 1.05
CA MET A 139 13.00 1.30 0.51
C MET A 139 11.69 1.50 -0.23
N ILE A 140 11.14 2.71 -0.08
CA ILE A 140 9.93 3.14 -0.76
C ILE A 140 10.34 3.93 -2.01
N PHE A 141 9.74 3.53 -3.12
CA PHE A 141 9.84 4.23 -4.39
C PHE A 141 8.49 4.86 -4.71
N GLY A 142 8.47 5.88 -5.56
CA GLY A 142 7.23 6.46 -6.02
C GLY A 142 7.33 7.00 -7.44
N ALA A 143 6.29 6.75 -8.21
CA ALA A 143 6.10 7.26 -9.57
C ALA A 143 4.71 7.87 -9.69
N ARG A 144 4.50 8.72 -10.71
CA ARG A 144 3.16 9.22 -10.99
C ARG A 144 2.30 8.07 -11.47
N ARG A 145 1.00 8.13 -11.19
CA ARG A 145 0.03 7.13 -11.66
C ARG A 145 0.20 6.90 -13.17
N GLU A 146 0.30 7.96 -13.97
CA GLU A 146 0.37 7.85 -15.44
C GLU A 146 1.76 7.55 -16.02
N THR A 147 2.79 7.43 -15.19
CA THR A 147 4.15 7.18 -15.66
C THR A 147 4.20 5.92 -16.54
N THR A 148 4.90 6.04 -17.66
CA THR A 148 5.20 4.94 -18.59
C THR A 148 6.69 4.62 -18.66
N SER A 149 7.53 5.41 -17.98
CA SER A 149 8.99 5.28 -17.98
C SER A 149 9.52 4.86 -16.62
N ARG A 150 10.38 3.83 -16.62
CA ARG A 150 11.10 3.37 -15.44
C ARG A 150 11.96 4.45 -14.79
N ASP A 151 12.52 5.37 -15.59
CA ASP A 151 13.44 6.41 -15.12
C ASP A 151 12.74 7.50 -14.29
N GLU A 152 11.41 7.56 -14.32
CA GLU A 152 10.61 8.49 -13.51
C GLU A 152 10.33 7.95 -12.09
N VAL A 153 10.73 6.70 -11.81
CA VAL A 153 10.58 6.09 -10.49
C VAL A 153 11.68 6.60 -9.56
N ALA A 154 11.29 7.41 -8.57
CA ALA A 154 12.23 7.99 -7.62
C ALA A 154 12.12 7.35 -6.23
N ARG A 155 13.24 7.25 -5.51
CA ARG A 155 13.22 6.88 -4.08
C ARG A 155 12.51 7.97 -3.28
N ARG A 156 11.67 7.55 -2.32
CA ARG A 156 10.84 8.42 -1.45
C ARG A 156 11.20 8.31 0.01
N GLY A 157 11.71 7.17 0.47
CA GLY A 157 12.11 6.96 1.86
C GLY A 157 12.55 5.53 2.13
N ASP A 158 12.80 5.24 3.41
CA ASP A 158 13.27 3.93 3.89
C ASP A 158 12.22 3.15 4.69
N SER A 159 11.03 3.72 4.84
CA SER A 159 9.88 3.13 5.53
C SER A 159 8.59 3.67 4.93
N LEU A 160 7.62 2.78 4.71
CA LEU A 160 6.28 3.14 4.25
C LEU A 160 5.57 4.03 5.28
N LEU A 161 5.64 3.67 6.55
CA LEU A 161 5.03 4.44 7.63
C LEU A 161 5.63 5.84 7.76
N ALA A 162 6.95 5.98 7.59
CA ALA A 162 7.59 7.29 7.60
C ALA A 162 7.13 8.18 6.44
N VAL A 163 7.00 7.62 5.23
CA VAL A 163 6.48 8.36 4.06
C VAL A 163 5.02 8.75 4.27
N LEU A 164 4.18 7.85 4.77
CA LEU A 164 2.79 8.13 5.09
C LEU A 164 2.66 9.21 6.18
N ARG A 165 3.44 9.12 7.25
CA ARG A 165 3.44 10.12 8.33
C ARG A 165 3.82 11.50 7.80
N ALA A 166 4.88 11.58 6.99
CA ALA A 166 5.30 12.84 6.39
C ALA A 166 4.23 13.43 5.45
N HIS A 167 3.54 12.60 4.68
CA HIS A 167 2.43 13.01 3.83
C HIS A 167 1.27 13.60 4.65
N HIS A 168 0.84 12.90 5.70
CA HIS A 168 -0.27 13.36 6.55
C HIS A 168 0.09 14.60 7.36
N ALA A 169 1.30 14.65 7.93
CA ALA A 169 1.79 15.81 8.67
C ALA A 169 1.94 17.05 7.77
N GLY A 170 2.33 16.85 6.50
CA GLY A 170 2.36 17.92 5.52
C GLY A 170 0.97 18.50 5.26
N TYR A 171 -0.03 17.64 5.08
CA TYR A 171 -1.42 18.08 4.89
C TYR A 171 -2.00 18.74 6.15
N LEU A 172 -1.73 18.18 7.34
CA LEU A 172 -2.13 18.79 8.61
C LEU A 172 -1.58 20.21 8.76
N HIS A 173 -0.30 20.41 8.44
CA HIS A 173 0.33 21.72 8.54
C HIS A 173 -0.33 22.74 7.60
N GLU A 174 -0.68 22.34 6.37
CA GLU A 174 -1.39 23.20 5.42
C GLU A 174 -2.79 23.57 5.94
N LEU A 175 -3.53 22.62 6.53
CA LEU A 175 -4.83 22.89 7.14
C LEU A 175 -4.72 23.84 8.33
N GLU A 176 -3.72 23.65 9.20
CA GLU A 176 -3.45 24.54 10.34
C GLU A 176 -3.10 25.96 9.86
N GLU A 177 -2.27 26.10 8.82
CA GLU A 177 -1.97 27.41 8.21
C GLU A 177 -3.22 28.06 7.59
N GLU A 178 -4.09 27.29 6.94
CA GLU A 178 -5.34 27.80 6.37
C GLU A 178 -6.32 28.28 7.45
N LEU A 179 -6.41 27.54 8.56
CA LEU A 179 -7.23 27.90 9.73
C LEU A 179 -6.72 29.18 10.41
N GLU A 180 -5.41 29.32 10.59
CA GLU A 180 -4.80 30.52 11.19
C GLU A 180 -4.96 31.77 10.31
N ASN A 181 -4.93 31.60 8.98
CA ASN A 181 -5.07 32.70 8.00
C ASN A 181 -6.52 33.07 7.67
N TRP A 182 -7.49 32.65 8.49
CA TRP A 182 -8.92 32.83 8.26
C TRP A 182 -9.42 34.29 8.40
N GLU A 183 -8.65 35.21 9.03
CA GLU A 183 -9.00 36.63 9.09
C GLU A 183 -8.98 37.31 7.69
N GLY A 184 -10.05 37.11 6.90
CA GLY A 184 -10.27 37.82 5.63
C GLY A 184 -10.85 36.99 4.48
N LYS A 185 -10.99 35.66 4.62
CA LYS A 185 -11.61 34.80 3.61
C LYS A 185 -13.08 34.56 3.96
N GLY A 186 -13.99 34.76 3.00
CA GLY A 186 -15.44 34.66 3.21
C GLY A 186 -15.91 33.26 3.64
N GLU A 187 -17.16 33.16 4.07
CA GLU A 187 -17.86 32.02 4.72
C GLU A 187 -17.88 30.68 3.92
N TYR A 188 -17.31 30.61 2.72
CA TYR A 188 -17.46 29.47 1.80
C TYR A 188 -16.16 28.69 1.51
N ASP A 189 -15.04 29.06 2.13
CA ASP A 189 -13.72 28.47 1.86
C ASP A 189 -12.90 28.33 3.15
N THR A 190 -13.55 27.77 4.18
CA THR A 190 -12.99 27.65 5.53
C THR A 190 -12.73 26.19 5.85
N VAL A 191 -11.48 25.86 6.18
CA VAL A 191 -11.13 24.61 6.85
C VAL A 191 -11.87 24.54 8.18
N ASP A 192 -12.54 23.42 8.44
CA ASP A 192 -13.21 23.16 9.72
C ASP A 192 -12.17 22.69 10.76
N GLU A 193 -12.33 23.11 12.02
CA GLU A 193 -11.50 22.62 13.12
C GLU A 193 -11.61 21.09 13.25
N ASP A 194 -12.80 20.54 12.95
CA ASP A 194 -13.03 19.09 12.93
C ASP A 194 -12.15 18.37 11.88
N GLU A 195 -11.89 18.98 10.71
CA GLU A 195 -11.01 18.40 9.69
C GLU A 195 -9.54 18.36 10.16
N VAL A 196 -9.09 19.42 10.86
CA VAL A 196 -7.74 19.46 11.45
C VAL A 196 -7.57 18.36 12.49
N GLU A 197 -8.56 18.17 13.38
CA GLU A 197 -8.53 17.11 14.39
C GLU A 197 -8.57 15.71 13.77
N ASP A 198 -9.38 15.50 12.73
CA ASP A 198 -9.44 14.23 12.01
C ASP A 198 -8.07 13.87 11.41
N VAL A 199 -7.41 14.80 10.72
CA VAL A 199 -6.08 14.55 10.13
C VAL A 199 -5.02 14.36 11.22
N ARG A 200 -5.10 15.09 12.34
CA ARG A 200 -4.21 14.90 13.49
C ARG A 200 -4.33 13.49 14.06
N ALA A 201 -5.55 12.96 14.20
CA ALA A 201 -5.79 11.59 14.65
C ALA A 201 -5.19 10.54 13.68
N LEU A 202 -5.18 10.82 12.38
CA LEU A 202 -4.52 9.96 11.39
C LEU A 202 -2.98 9.97 11.55
N VAL A 203 -2.38 11.13 11.84
CA VAL A 203 -0.94 11.22 12.14
C VAL A 203 -0.58 10.41 13.39
N GLU A 204 -1.36 10.55 14.47
CA GLU A 204 -1.16 9.79 15.71
C GLU A 204 -1.29 8.28 15.47
N ARG A 205 -2.25 7.85 14.64
CA ARG A 205 -2.41 6.45 14.24
C ARG A 205 -1.16 5.91 13.52
N LEU A 206 -0.56 6.71 12.63
CA LEU A 206 0.68 6.33 11.94
C LEU A 206 1.87 6.23 12.89
N GLU A 207 1.95 7.11 13.89
CA GLU A 207 2.97 7.04 14.95
C GLU A 207 2.80 5.76 15.79
N ALA A 208 1.56 5.41 16.16
CA ALA A 208 1.27 4.16 16.85
C ALA A 208 1.67 2.93 16.02
N PHE A 209 1.49 2.96 14.69
CA PHE A 209 1.98 1.90 13.80
C PHE A 209 3.52 1.85 13.77
N GLN A 210 4.19 3.00 13.80
CA GLN A 210 5.66 3.04 13.85
C GLN A 210 6.19 2.38 15.13
N ASP A 211 5.60 2.70 16.27
CA ASP A 211 5.94 2.09 17.56
C ASP A 211 5.69 0.57 17.57
N ALA A 212 4.59 0.12 16.96
CA ALA A 212 4.28 -1.31 16.83
C ALA A 212 5.22 -2.06 15.86
N SER A 213 5.92 -1.33 14.99
CA SER A 213 6.84 -1.88 13.98
C SER A 213 8.31 -1.97 14.44
N ALA A 214 8.67 -1.24 15.51
CA ALA A 214 9.99 -1.25 16.14
C ALA A 214 10.28 -2.59 16.86
#